data_AF-A0A3R7AL15-F1
#
_entry.id   AF-A0A3R7AL15-F1
#
_cell.length_a   1.000
_cell.length_b   1.000
_cell.length_c   1.000
_cell.angle_alpha   90.00
_cell.angle_beta   90.00
_cell.angle_gamma   90.00
#
_symmetry.space_group_name_H-M   'P 1'
#
loop_
_entity.id
_entity.type
_entity.pdbx_description
1 polymer ?
#
loop_
_entity_poly.entity_id
_entity_poly.type
_entity_poly.pdbx_seq_one_letter_code
_entity_poly.pdbx_strand_id
1 'polypeptide(L)'
;MLREARKLEVRLEDFIKEEESFIEALRRFIDKIRELNVKVEETGGKEDRELGNLRRELINLFSEVLKKQSEVEHERSHLLESYGSLLLALDEKF
;
A
#
# COMPACT_ATOMS: atom_id res chain seq x y z
N MET A 1 -1.35 -7.65 29.88
CA MET A 1 -0.61 -6.37 29.78
C MET A 1 0.71 -6.49 29.04
N LEU A 2 1.86 -6.79 29.66
CA LEU A 2 3.16 -6.76 28.95
C LEU A 2 3.21 -7.61 27.67
N ARG A 3 2.60 -8.80 27.70
CA ARG A 3 2.47 -9.68 26.52
C ARG A 3 1.67 -9.02 25.39
N GLU A 4 0.54 -8.40 25.70
CA GLU A 4 -0.33 -7.78 24.70
C GLU A 4 0.28 -6.48 24.16
N ALA A 5 0.98 -5.71 24.99
CA ALA A 5 1.77 -4.56 24.55
C ALA A 5 2.85 -4.98 23.54
N ARG A 6 3.60 -6.06 23.82
CA ARG A 6 4.62 -6.57 22.90
C ARG A 6 4.03 -7.09 21.58
N LYS A 7 2.86 -7.74 21.62
CA LYS A 7 2.17 -8.14 20.37
C LYS A 7 1.78 -6.91 19.55
N LEU A 8 1.29 -5.86 20.22
CA LEU A 8 0.91 -4.64 19.55
C LEU A 8 2.11 -3.96 18.86
N GLU A 9 3.27 -3.93 19.52
CA GLU A 9 4.53 -3.44 18.92
C GLU A 9 4.86 -4.19 17.63
N VAL A 10 4.82 -5.52 17.65
CA VAL A 10 5.08 -6.34 16.45
C VAL A 10 4.07 -6.05 15.33
N ARG A 11 2.78 -5.95 15.66
CA ARG A 11 1.75 -5.64 14.65
C ARG A 11 1.90 -4.23 14.07
N LEU A 12 2.37 -3.28 14.87
CA LEU A 12 2.66 -1.93 14.39
C LEU A 12 3.84 -1.93 13.42
N GLU A 13 4.91 -2.68 13.72
CA GLU A 13 6.07 -2.82 12.84
C GLU A 13 5.68 -3.48 11.50
N ASP A 14 4.90 -4.56 11.54
CA ASP A 14 4.39 -5.24 10.34
C ASP A 14 3.52 -4.30 9.49
N PHE A 15 2.60 -3.56 10.12
CA PHE A 15 1.77 -2.57 9.44
C PHE A 15 2.58 -1.46 8.78
N ILE A 16 3.56 -0.88 9.49
CA ILE A 16 4.42 0.19 8.94
C ILE A 16 5.17 -0.31 7.70
N LYS A 17 5.72 -1.52 7.77
CA LYS A 17 6.47 -2.11 6.66
C LYS A 17 5.61 -2.27 5.40
N GLU A 18 4.38 -2.77 5.54
CA GLU A 18 3.48 -2.92 4.39
C GLU A 18 2.97 -1.57 3.89
N GLU A 19 2.73 -0.60 4.78
CA GLU A 19 2.33 0.77 4.39
C GLU A 19 3.46 1.48 3.61
N GLU A 20 4.73 1.31 4.00
CA GLU A 20 5.89 1.81 3.25
C GLU A 20 5.99 1.19 1.85
N SER A 21 5.79 -0.13 1.76
CA SER A 21 5.76 -0.88 0.50
C SER A 21 4.65 -0.41 -0.43
N PHE A 22 3.47 -0.15 0.11
CA PHE A 22 2.33 0.44 -0.61
C PHE A 22 2.63 1.85 -1.12
N ILE A 23 3.21 2.71 -0.27
CA ILE A 23 3.61 4.07 -0.64
C ILE A 23 4.64 4.04 -1.79
N GLU A 24 5.60 3.12 -1.75
CA GLU A 24 6.58 2.97 -2.82
C GLU A 24 5.92 2.56 -4.15
N ALA A 25 5.00 1.58 -4.12
CA ALA A 25 4.24 1.16 -5.30
C ALA A 25 3.43 2.32 -5.89
N LEU A 26 2.78 3.13 -5.04
CA LEU A 26 2.06 4.33 -5.45
C LEU A 26 2.97 5.37 -6.12
N ARG A 27 4.17 5.61 -5.57
CA ARG A 27 5.13 6.54 -6.17
C ARG A 27 5.52 6.09 -7.58
N ARG A 28 5.85 4.81 -7.76
CA ARG A 28 6.18 4.24 -9.08
C ARG A 28 5.02 4.39 -10.07
N PHE A 29 3.80 4.11 -9.62
CA PHE A 29 2.60 4.31 -10.43
C PHE A 29 2.42 5.77 -10.87
N ILE A 30 2.55 6.73 -9.94
CA ILE A 30 2.45 8.17 -10.24
C ILE A 30 3.54 8.62 -11.21
N ASP A 31 4.77 8.19 -11.02
CA ASP A 31 5.87 8.52 -11.93
C ASP A 31 5.61 7.97 -13.33
N LYS A 32 5.01 6.78 -13.43
CA LYS A 32 4.62 6.21 -14.72
C LYS A 32 3.46 6.97 -15.39
N ILE A 33 2.52 7.51 -14.63
CA ILE A 33 1.49 8.42 -15.18
C ILE A 33 2.15 9.64 -15.81
N ARG A 34 3.14 10.23 -15.13
CA ARG A 34 3.87 11.42 -15.63
C ARG A 34 4.59 11.11 -16.94
N GLU A 35 5.29 9.97 -17.00
CA GLU A 35 5.96 9.50 -18.22
C GLU A 35 4.96 9.32 -19.38
N LEU A 36 3.82 8.67 -19.10
CA LEU A 36 2.77 8.49 -20.10
C LEU A 36 2.22 9.85 -20.58
N ASN A 37 2.00 10.81 -19.68
CA ASN A 37 1.48 12.13 -20.04
C ASN A 37 2.44 12.88 -20.98
N VAL A 38 3.74 12.89 -20.66
CA VAL A 38 4.76 13.48 -21.55
C VAL A 38 4.71 12.82 -22.92
N LYS A 39 4.61 11.49 -22.99
CA LYS A 39 4.54 10.78 -24.27
C LYS A 39 3.28 11.12 -25.06
N VAL A 40 2.13 11.25 -24.39
CA VAL A 40 0.86 11.68 -25.04
C VAL A 40 1.02 13.07 -25.65
N GLU A 41 1.66 13.99 -24.95
CA GLU A 41 1.91 15.35 -25.45
C GLU A 41 2.85 15.34 -26.67
N GLU A 42 3.93 14.56 -26.64
CA GLU A 42 4.88 14.42 -27.75
C GLU A 42 4.26 13.84 -29.03
N THR A 43 3.39 12.83 -28.88
CA THR A 43 2.76 12.15 -30.03
C THR A 43 1.48 12.83 -30.49
N GLY A 44 1.03 13.88 -29.80
CA GLY A 44 -0.28 14.50 -30.01
C GLY A 44 -1.43 13.52 -29.79
N GLY A 45 -1.24 12.57 -28.86
CA GLY A 45 -2.22 11.52 -28.55
C GLY A 45 -2.42 10.48 -29.65
N LYS A 46 -1.58 10.47 -30.69
CA LYS A 46 -1.63 9.42 -31.70
C LYS A 46 -1.10 8.13 -31.12
N GLU A 47 -1.88 7.07 -31.27
CA GLU A 47 -1.53 5.77 -30.74
C GLU A 47 -0.31 5.23 -31.50
N ASP A 48 0.77 5.03 -30.77
CA ASP A 48 1.95 4.33 -31.24
C ASP A 48 2.25 3.13 -30.33
N ARG A 49 3.18 2.28 -30.76
CA ARG A 49 3.53 1.04 -30.05
C ARG A 49 4.08 1.31 -28.64
N GLU A 50 4.79 2.41 -28.47
CA GLU A 50 5.44 2.81 -27.22
C GLU A 50 4.40 3.32 -26.22
N LEU A 51 3.47 4.17 -26.66
CA LEU A 51 2.32 4.63 -25.89
C LEU A 51 1.46 3.44 -25.42
N GLY A 52 1.22 2.47 -26.30
CA GLY A 52 0.52 1.23 -25.97
C GLY A 52 1.27 0.38 -24.92
N ASN A 53 2.61 0.36 -24.96
CA ASN A 53 3.43 -0.31 -23.95
C ASN A 53 3.34 0.40 -22.59
N LEU A 54 3.50 1.73 -22.56
CA LEU A 54 3.40 2.53 -21.35
C LEU A 54 2.03 2.37 -20.68
N ARG A 55 0.95 2.37 -21.46
CA ARG A 55 -0.40 2.14 -20.94
C ARG A 55 -0.53 0.76 -20.28
N ARG A 56 0.03 -0.29 -20.89
CA ARG A 56 0.01 -1.64 -20.30
C ARG A 56 0.82 -1.72 -19.00
N GLU A 57 2.01 -1.14 -19.00
CA GLU A 57 2.86 -1.08 -17.81
C GLU A 57 2.17 -0.34 -16.67
N LEU A 58 1.51 0.78 -16.98
CA LEU A 58 0.72 1.54 -16.01
C LEU A 58 -0.41 0.71 -15.38
N ILE A 59 -1.13 -0.10 -16.18
CA ILE A 59 -2.18 -1.00 -15.69
C ILE A 59 -1.60 -2.07 -14.75
N ASN A 60 -0.41 -2.59 -15.05
CA ASN A 60 0.27 -3.56 -14.20
C ASN A 60 0.68 -2.94 -12.86
N LEU A 61 1.27 -1.74 -12.89
CA LEU A 61 1.63 -0.99 -11.68
C LEU A 61 0.40 -0.66 -10.84
N PHE A 62 -0.72 -0.28 -11.46
CA PHE A 62 -1.97 -0.05 -10.74
C PHE A 62 -2.48 -1.33 -10.06
N SER A 63 -2.37 -2.46 -10.74
CA SER A 63 -2.75 -3.76 -10.17
C SER A 63 -1.87 -4.14 -8.98
N GLU A 64 -0.57 -3.82 -9.03
CA GLU A 64 0.35 -3.98 -7.90
C GLU A 64 -0.02 -3.07 -6.72
N VAL A 65 -0.35 -1.81 -6.97
CA VAL A 65 -0.85 -0.87 -5.96
C VAL A 65 -2.07 -1.42 -5.25
N LEU A 66 -3.06 -1.94 -5.99
CA LEU A 66 -4.28 -2.52 -5.39
C LEU A 66 -3.96 -3.74 -4.53
N LYS A 67 -3.02 -4.59 -4.96
CA LYS A 67 -2.58 -5.74 -4.17
C LYS A 67 -1.92 -5.28 -2.86
N LYS A 68 -1.02 -4.30 -2.93
CA LYS A 68 -0.35 -3.74 -1.75
C LYS A 68 -1.31 -3.05 -0.80
N GLN A 69 -2.31 -2.34 -1.32
CA GLN A 69 -3.37 -1.77 -0.50
C GLN A 69 -4.13 -2.86 0.27
N SER A 70 -4.45 -3.97 -0.37
CA SER A 70 -5.12 -5.10 0.31
C SER A 70 -4.25 -5.71 1.42
N GLU A 71 -2.92 -5.77 1.24
CA GLU A 71 -1.98 -6.24 2.27
C GLU A 71 -1.95 -5.25 3.47
N VAL A 72 -1.92 -3.95 3.21
CA VAL A 72 -2.03 -2.90 4.25
C VAL A 72 -3.35 -2.99 5.01
N GLU A 73 -4.47 -3.17 4.31
CA GLU A 73 -5.79 -3.32 4.94
C GLU A 73 -5.85 -4.57 5.83
N HIS A 74 -5.18 -5.66 5.42
CA HIS A 74 -5.07 -6.87 6.23
C HIS A 74 -4.29 -6.62 7.53
N GLU A 75 -3.11 -6.01 7.46
CA GLU A 75 -2.32 -5.71 8.66
C GLU A 75 -2.99 -4.67 9.55
N ARG A 76 -3.71 -3.70 8.97
CA ARG A 76 -4.54 -2.75 9.72
C ARG A 76 -5.61 -3.45 10.54
N SER A 77 -6.23 -4.51 10.02
CA SER A 77 -7.19 -5.32 10.79
C SER A 77 -6.52 -5.94 12.01
N HIS A 78 -5.35 -6.58 11.85
CA HIS A 78 -4.61 -7.18 12.97
C HIS A 78 -4.18 -6.15 14.02
N LEU A 79 -3.81 -4.95 13.57
CA LEU A 79 -3.46 -3.84 14.44
C LEU A 79 -4.66 -3.39 15.30
N LEU A 80 -5.84 -3.23 14.68
CA LEU A 80 -7.08 -2.89 15.38
C LEU A 80 -7.50 -3.96 16.39
N GLU A 81 -7.39 -5.24 16.02
CA GLU A 81 -7.65 -6.37 16.93
C GLU A 81 -6.70 -6.35 18.14
N SER A 82 -5.44 -5.97 17.92
CA SER A 82 -4.43 -5.87 18.98
C SER A 82 -4.71 -4.72 19.94
N TYR A 83 -5.26 -3.60 19.45
CA TYR A 83 -5.73 -2.52 20.33
C TYR A 83 -6.84 -3.02 21.27
N GLY A 84 -7.85 -3.69 20.73
CA GLY A 84 -8.95 -4.25 21.53
C GLY A 84 -8.45 -5.25 22.57
N SER A 85 -7.54 -6.15 22.18
CA SER A 85 -6.93 -7.14 23.08
C SER A 85 -6.15 -6.49 24.22
N LEU A 86 -5.42 -5.40 23.95
CA LEU A 86 -4.70 -4.67 24.99
C LEU A 86 -5.63 -3.98 25.97
N LEU A 87 -6.71 -3.36 25.49
CA LEU A 87 -7.72 -2.71 26.34
C LEU A 87 -8.45 -3.73 27.21
N LEU A 88 -8.87 -4.87 26.65
CA LEU A 88 -9.49 -5.94 27.43
C LEU A 88 -8.54 -6.47 28.51
N ALA A 89 -7.27 -6.67 28.19
CA ALA A 89 -6.27 -7.11 29.17
C ALA A 89 -5.99 -6.06 30.26
N LEU A 90 -6.28 -4.78 30.00
CA LEU A 90 -6.21 -3.70 30.98
C LEU A 90 -7.44 -3.76 31.89
N ASP A 91 -8.63 -3.87 31.31
CA ASP A 91 -9.89 -3.98 32.05
C ASP A 91 -9.90 -5.22 32.95
N GLU A 92 -9.38 -6.37 32.51
CA GLU A 92 -9.29 -7.59 33.33
C GLU A 92 -8.34 -7.46 34.55
N LYS A 93 -7.50 -6.42 34.58
CA LYS A 93 -6.55 -6.15 35.68
C LYS A 93 -7.07 -5.16 36.70
N PHE A 94 -8.16 -4.45 36.42
CA PHE A 94 -8.78 -3.45 37.29
C PHE A 94 -10.22 -3.81 37.63
#